data_AF-A0A7S2PK71-F1
#
_entry.id   AF-A0A7S2PK71-F1
#
_cell.length_a   1.000
_cell.length_b   1.000
_cell.length_c   1.000
_cell.angle_alpha   90.00
_cell.angle_beta   90.00
_cell.angle_gamma   90.00
#
_symmetry.space_group_name_H-M   'P 1'
#
loop_
_entity.id
_entity.type
_entity.pdbx_description
1 polymer ?
#
loop_
_entity_poly.entity_id
_entity_poly.type
_entity_poly.pdbx_seq_one_letter_code
_entity_poly.pdbx_strand_id
1 'polypeptide(L)'
;AFFWPDQLMLCFYVVEIAFRAMHYRRQFLCGPWHNVVWNMLDIVVVAAGVCDQWVTLLVTPPASVKVIFSFLRLLRILRVLKIVRIVLEADLSWTDHAWFQTFIGAVIAFNGMLMGCETDYQFECLHYIEQILLLIYVFELTVNFKRHGLYFLSCANPDLVWNVLDFTIVISSVVDSWVTPLIHAAVKALSADGKSSDSDASFDQAMVLLRMMRLMRILRLPKLGK
;
A
#
# COMPACT_ATOMS: atom_id res chain seq x y z
N ALA A 1 15.65 16.15 3.67
CA ALA A 1 16.86 16.01 2.84
C ALA A 1 16.61 15.31 1.48
N PHE A 2 15.48 15.57 0.78
CA PHE A 2 15.20 15.00 -0.54
C PHE A 2 14.44 15.99 -1.46
N PHE A 3 14.84 17.27 -1.45
CA PHE A 3 14.16 18.35 -2.19
C PHE A 3 14.23 18.18 -3.72
N TRP A 4 15.41 17.80 -4.23
CA TRP A 4 15.68 17.65 -5.65
C TRP A 4 14.90 16.52 -6.35
N PRO A 5 14.84 15.28 -5.82
CA PRO A 5 14.06 14.22 -6.47
C PRO A 5 12.57 14.49 -6.46
N ASP A 6 12.04 15.14 -5.42
CA ASP A 6 10.64 15.53 -5.36
C ASP A 6 10.27 16.54 -6.46
N GLN A 7 11.15 17.52 -6.73
CA GLN A 7 10.96 18.49 -7.82
C GLN A 7 11.12 17.85 -9.21
N LEU A 8 12.07 16.94 -9.38
CA LEU A 8 12.27 16.25 -10.65
C LEU A 8 11.06 15.37 -11.00
N MET A 9 10.54 14.62 -10.02
CA MET A 9 9.28 13.88 -10.16
C MET A 9 8.12 14.81 -10.51
N LEU A 10 7.99 15.95 -9.81
CA LEU A 10 6.91 16.91 -10.09
C LEU A 10 7.00 17.46 -11.51
N CYS A 11 8.19 17.85 -11.97
CA CYS A 11 8.42 18.32 -13.35
C CYS A 11 8.08 17.23 -14.37
N PHE A 12 8.49 15.98 -14.13
CA PHE A 12 8.13 14.85 -14.98
C PHE A 12 6.61 14.67 -15.08
N TYR A 13 5.89 14.77 -13.96
CA TYR A 13 4.43 14.68 -13.95
C TYR A 13 3.74 15.84 -14.66
N VAL A 14 4.25 17.07 -14.53
CA VAL A 14 3.73 18.24 -15.28
C VAL A 14 3.90 18.03 -16.78
N VAL A 15 5.06 17.54 -17.20
CA VAL A 15 5.35 17.23 -18.61
C VAL A 15 4.48 16.09 -19.13
N GLU A 16 4.30 15.02 -18.34
CA GLU A 16 3.40 13.90 -18.67
C GLU A 16 1.96 14.37 -18.90
N ILE A 17 1.43 15.20 -18.01
CA ILE A 17 0.08 15.76 -18.15
C ILE A 17 -0.01 16.71 -19.34
N ALA A 18 1.01 17.55 -19.58
CA ALA A 18 1.03 18.43 -20.74
C ALA A 18 1.00 17.63 -22.05
N PHE A 19 1.76 16.54 -22.15
CA PHE A 19 1.72 15.65 -23.31
C PHE A 19 0.37 14.96 -23.46
N ARG A 20 -0.24 14.45 -22.37
CA ARG A 20 -1.60 13.88 -22.43
C ARG A 20 -2.64 14.91 -22.85
N ALA A 21 -2.57 16.13 -22.33
CA ALA A 21 -3.48 17.22 -22.70
C ALA A 21 -3.32 17.63 -24.17
N MET A 22 -2.07 17.69 -24.67
CA MET A 22 -1.76 17.98 -26.07
C MET A 22 -2.21 16.87 -27.03
N HIS A 23 -2.12 15.61 -26.61
CA HIS A 23 -2.53 14.45 -27.40
C HIS A 23 -4.05 14.32 -27.49
N TYR A 24 -4.77 14.52 -26.38
CA TYR A 24 -6.23 14.31 -26.32
C TYR A 24 -7.07 15.58 -26.57
N ARG A 25 -6.45 16.77 -26.72
CA ARG A 25 -7.02 18.10 -27.01
C ARG A 25 -8.47 18.34 -26.54
N ARG A 26 -9.48 17.84 -27.26
CA ARG A 26 -10.93 18.02 -26.99
C ARG A 26 -11.63 16.84 -26.32
N GLN A 27 -11.08 15.62 -26.40
CA GLN A 27 -11.64 14.42 -25.74
C GLN A 27 -11.17 14.24 -24.29
N PHE A 28 -10.22 15.06 -23.84
CA PHE A 28 -9.68 14.99 -22.47
C PHE A 28 -10.71 15.40 -21.40
N LEU A 29 -11.59 16.37 -21.72
CA LEU A 29 -12.64 16.91 -20.84
C LEU A 29 -14.06 16.50 -21.23
N CYS A 30 -14.28 16.10 -22.50
CA CYS A 30 -15.61 15.75 -23.03
C CYS A 30 -15.61 14.33 -23.63
N GLY A 31 -14.98 13.38 -22.92
CA GLY A 31 -15.04 11.95 -23.21
C GLY A 31 -16.05 11.21 -22.32
N PRO A 32 -16.02 9.87 -22.30
CA PRO A 32 -16.78 9.05 -21.35
C PRO A 32 -16.53 9.50 -19.91
N TRP A 33 -17.59 9.58 -19.11
CA TRP A 33 -17.56 10.21 -17.77
C TRP A 33 -16.44 9.66 -16.87
N HIS A 34 -16.19 8.35 -16.92
CA HIS A 34 -15.10 7.68 -16.19
C HIS A 34 -13.71 8.25 -16.53
N ASN A 35 -13.39 8.41 -17.82
CA ASN A 35 -12.06 8.88 -18.24
C ASN A 35 -11.85 10.35 -17.91
N VAL A 36 -12.91 11.15 -17.97
CA VAL A 36 -12.88 12.57 -17.61
C VAL A 36 -12.61 12.75 -16.11
N VAL A 37 -13.28 11.98 -15.25
CA VAL A 37 -13.07 12.02 -13.80
C VAL A 37 -11.62 11.68 -13.44
N TRP A 38 -11.04 10.65 -14.07
CA TRP A 38 -9.64 10.28 -13.84
C TRP A 38 -8.64 11.33 -14.31
N ASN A 39 -8.89 11.93 -15.47
CA ASN A 39 -8.06 13.03 -15.98
C ASN A 39 -8.14 14.29 -15.10
N MET A 40 -9.33 14.58 -14.54
CA MET A 40 -9.51 15.67 -13.57
C MET A 40 -8.78 15.41 -12.26
N LEU A 41 -8.81 14.18 -11.76
CA LEU A 41 -8.07 13.78 -10.57
C LEU A 41 -6.56 13.97 -10.78
N ASP A 42 -6.00 13.53 -11.92
CA ASP A 42 -4.58 13.71 -12.25
C ASP A 42 -4.18 15.20 -12.27
N ILE A 43 -5.02 16.08 -12.84
CA ILE A 43 -4.77 17.53 -12.86
C ILE A 43 -4.79 18.11 -11.45
N VAL A 44 -5.80 17.77 -10.63
CA VAL A 44 -5.91 18.27 -9.25
C VAL A 44 -4.70 17.84 -8.42
N VAL A 45 -4.23 16.61 -8.59
CA VAL A 45 -3.05 16.08 -7.89
C VAL A 45 -1.78 16.84 -8.23
N VAL A 46 -1.55 17.12 -9.52
CA VAL A 46 -0.35 17.83 -9.96
C VAL A 46 -0.43 19.31 -9.58
N ALA A 47 -1.59 19.96 -9.74
CA ALA A 47 -1.81 21.34 -9.32
C ALA A 47 -1.60 21.53 -7.81
N ALA A 48 -2.17 20.64 -6.99
CA ALA A 48 -1.96 20.66 -5.55
C ALA A 48 -0.48 20.48 -5.16
N GLY A 49 0.24 19.60 -5.88
CA GLY A 49 1.68 19.39 -5.68
C GLY A 49 2.52 20.62 -6.02
N VAL A 50 2.22 21.28 -7.13
CA VAL A 50 2.88 22.53 -7.55
C VAL A 50 2.58 23.64 -6.54
N CYS A 51 1.32 23.86 -6.17
CA CYS A 51 0.95 24.88 -5.19
C CYS A 51 1.62 24.65 -3.83
N ASP A 52 1.62 23.42 -3.30
CA ASP A 52 2.23 23.12 -2.00
C ASP A 52 3.75 23.34 -2.02
N GLN A 53 4.47 22.81 -3.03
CA GLN A 53 5.94 22.88 -3.07
C GLN A 53 6.46 24.28 -3.45
N TRP A 54 5.80 24.99 -4.35
CA TRP A 54 6.32 26.26 -4.87
C TRP A 54 5.90 27.45 -4.00
N VAL A 55 4.69 27.44 -3.43
CA VAL A 55 4.21 28.55 -2.60
C VAL A 55 4.87 28.55 -1.23
N THR A 56 5.13 27.37 -0.64
CA THR A 56 5.82 27.28 0.65
C THR A 56 7.30 27.68 0.59
N LEU A 57 7.93 27.61 -0.59
CA LEU A 57 9.27 28.13 -0.83
C LEU A 57 9.32 29.66 -0.92
N LEU A 58 8.25 30.29 -1.40
CA LEU A 58 8.24 31.72 -1.71
C LEU A 58 7.74 32.58 -0.53
N VAL A 59 6.84 32.06 0.30
CA VAL A 59 6.18 32.82 1.38
C VAL A 59 5.97 31.94 2.61
N THR A 60 6.27 32.46 3.80
CA THR A 60 5.85 31.87 5.09
C THR A 60 4.40 32.25 5.39
N PRO A 61 3.44 31.31 5.30
CA PRO A 61 2.02 31.65 5.39
C PRO A 61 1.57 31.96 6.83
N PRO A 62 0.62 32.91 7.02
CA PRO A 62 -0.03 33.13 8.31
C PRO A 62 -0.89 31.91 8.72
N ALA A 63 -1.22 31.80 10.01
CA ALA A 63 -1.80 30.60 10.62
C ALA A 63 -3.06 30.05 9.92
N SER A 64 -3.95 30.93 9.43
CA SER A 64 -5.18 30.53 8.73
C SER A 64 -4.90 29.83 7.40
N VAL A 65 -3.84 30.22 6.69
CA VAL A 65 -3.48 29.65 5.38
C VAL A 65 -2.72 28.33 5.57
N LYS A 66 -2.06 28.12 6.72
CA LYS A 66 -1.44 26.82 7.06
C LYS A 66 -2.45 25.67 7.08
N VAL A 67 -3.70 25.92 7.50
CA VAL A 67 -4.77 24.92 7.47
C VAL A 67 -5.05 24.48 6.03
N ILE A 68 -5.10 25.42 5.08
CA ILE A 68 -5.28 25.13 3.65
C ILE A 68 -4.10 24.29 3.12
N PHE A 69 -2.86 24.64 3.49
CA PHE A 69 -1.69 23.82 3.14
C PHE A 69 -1.73 22.42 3.77
N SER A 70 -2.27 22.26 4.97
CA SER A 70 -2.50 20.94 5.57
C SER A 70 -3.51 20.11 4.75
N PHE A 71 -4.59 20.72 4.26
CA PHE A 71 -5.51 20.06 3.33
C PHE A 71 -4.85 19.73 1.98
N LEU A 72 -4.03 20.63 1.43
CA LEU A 72 -3.25 20.36 0.21
C LEU A 72 -2.28 19.19 0.41
N ARG A 73 -1.73 19.04 1.62
CA ARG A 73 -0.86 17.91 1.97
C ARG A 73 -1.63 16.59 1.98
N LEU A 74 -2.90 16.58 2.37
CA LEU A 74 -3.78 15.40 2.29
C LEU A 74 -4.07 15.01 0.83
N LEU A 75 -4.11 15.96 -0.11
CA LEU A 75 -4.25 15.65 -1.54
C LEU A 75 -3.09 14.81 -2.10
N ARG A 76 -1.97 14.67 -1.37
CA ARG A 76 -0.90 13.72 -1.75
C ARG A 76 -1.37 12.27 -1.69
N ILE A 77 -2.37 11.94 -0.87
CA ILE A 77 -2.96 10.58 -0.82
C ILE A 77 -3.61 10.24 -2.15
N LEU A 78 -4.13 11.22 -2.89
CA LEU A 78 -4.67 11.00 -4.24
C LEU A 78 -3.60 10.52 -5.24
N ARG A 79 -2.30 10.73 -4.97
CA ARG A 79 -1.21 10.12 -5.78
C ARG A 79 -1.19 8.61 -5.63
N VAL A 80 -1.53 8.08 -4.44
CA VAL A 80 -1.66 6.64 -4.22
C VAL A 80 -2.78 6.07 -5.09
N LEU A 81 -3.89 6.80 -5.24
CA LEU A 81 -4.96 6.43 -6.17
C LEU A 81 -4.48 6.36 -7.63
N LYS A 82 -3.54 7.22 -8.04
CA LYS A 82 -2.91 7.12 -9.37
C LYS A 82 -2.10 5.82 -9.52
N ILE A 83 -1.35 5.42 -8.49
CA ILE A 83 -0.63 4.13 -8.49
C ILE A 83 -1.62 2.97 -8.55
N VAL A 84 -2.67 3.01 -7.72
CA VAL A 84 -3.74 2.02 -7.74
C VAL A 84 -4.38 1.93 -9.13
N ARG A 85 -4.67 3.06 -9.77
CA ARG A 85 -5.18 3.11 -11.15
C ARG A 85 -4.23 2.43 -12.13
N ILE A 86 -2.93 2.74 -12.08
CA ILE A 86 -1.93 2.11 -12.95
C ILE A 86 -1.94 0.60 -12.75
N VAL A 87 -2.00 0.14 -11.49
CA VAL A 87 -2.11 -1.30 -11.16
C VAL A 87 -3.45 -1.87 -11.66
N LEU A 88 -4.54 -1.10 -11.62
CA LEU A 88 -5.87 -1.47 -12.12
C LEU A 88 -5.98 -1.47 -13.65
N GLU A 89 -5.17 -0.71 -14.36
CA GLU A 89 -5.15 -0.69 -15.84
C GLU A 89 -4.07 -1.63 -16.42
N ALA A 90 -3.07 -2.03 -15.63
CA ALA A 90 -2.02 -2.94 -16.08
C ALA A 90 -2.55 -4.35 -16.41
N ASP A 91 -2.05 -4.92 -17.51
CA ASP A 91 -2.25 -6.32 -17.86
C ASP A 91 -1.46 -7.22 -16.91
N LEU A 92 -2.17 -8.11 -16.21
CA LEU A 92 -1.63 -8.97 -15.15
C LEU A 92 -1.48 -10.42 -15.61
N SER A 93 -1.41 -10.63 -16.93
CA SER A 93 -1.20 -11.95 -17.52
C SER A 93 0.09 -12.59 -17.03
N TRP A 94 1.11 -11.77 -16.75
CA TRP A 94 2.44 -12.20 -16.34
C TRP A 94 2.48 -12.94 -14.99
N THR A 95 1.46 -12.79 -14.13
CA THR A 95 1.45 -13.45 -12.81
C THR A 95 1.09 -14.93 -12.84
N ASP A 96 0.60 -15.44 -13.98
CA ASP A 96 0.35 -16.87 -14.13
C ASP A 96 1.61 -17.65 -14.52
N HIS A 97 2.67 -16.95 -14.90
CA HIS A 97 3.87 -17.65 -15.29
C HIS A 97 4.50 -18.37 -14.09
N ALA A 98 4.92 -19.62 -14.33
CA ALA A 98 5.57 -20.45 -13.33
C ALA A 98 6.78 -19.76 -12.68
N TRP A 99 7.54 -18.95 -13.44
CA TRP A 99 8.68 -18.20 -12.90
C TRP A 99 8.26 -17.20 -11.81
N PHE A 100 7.09 -16.55 -11.96
CA PHE A 100 6.57 -15.62 -10.96
C PHE A 100 6.14 -16.37 -9.70
N GLN A 101 5.46 -17.50 -9.88
CA GLN A 101 5.07 -18.35 -8.75
C GLN A 101 6.31 -18.88 -8.01
N THR A 102 7.33 -19.36 -8.72
CA THR A 102 8.60 -19.78 -8.10
C THR A 102 9.29 -18.64 -7.35
N PHE A 103 9.29 -17.42 -7.91
CA PHE A 103 9.81 -16.24 -7.23
C PHE A 103 9.08 -15.96 -5.91
N ILE A 104 7.74 -15.96 -5.92
CA ILE A 104 6.94 -15.79 -4.71
C ILE A 104 7.22 -16.92 -3.69
N GLY A 105 7.32 -18.16 -4.16
CA GLY A 105 7.70 -19.30 -3.31
C GLY A 105 9.06 -19.11 -2.63
N ALA A 106 10.05 -18.60 -3.36
CA ALA A 106 11.38 -18.29 -2.80
C ALA A 106 11.33 -17.15 -1.78
N VAL A 107 10.53 -16.11 -2.03
CA VAL A 107 10.29 -14.99 -1.11
C VAL A 107 9.66 -15.49 0.20
N ILE A 108 8.73 -16.46 0.14
CA ILE A 108 8.13 -17.11 1.31
C ILE A 108 9.14 -17.92 2.11
N ALA A 109 9.92 -18.75 1.44
CA ALA A 109 10.98 -19.52 2.10
C ALA A 109 11.99 -18.61 2.79
N PHE A 110 12.40 -17.53 2.12
CA PHE A 110 13.30 -16.53 2.67
C PHE A 110 12.67 -15.79 3.87
N ASN A 111 11.39 -15.44 3.81
CA ASN A 111 10.68 -14.82 4.93
C ASN A 111 10.62 -15.74 6.16
N GLY A 112 10.40 -17.05 5.96
CA GLY A 112 10.47 -18.04 7.04
C GLY A 112 11.87 -18.15 7.67
N MET A 113 12.91 -18.12 6.84
CA MET A 113 14.30 -18.10 7.33
C MET A 113 14.60 -16.85 8.16
N LEU A 114 14.10 -15.69 7.74
CA LEU A 114 14.25 -14.44 8.50
C LEU A 114 13.55 -14.48 9.86
N MET A 115 12.36 -15.07 9.95
CA MET A 115 11.68 -15.26 11.25
C MET A 115 12.50 -16.16 12.18
N GLY A 116 13.16 -17.20 11.63
CA GLY A 116 14.12 -18.01 12.39
C GLY A 116 15.28 -17.17 12.91
N CYS A 117 15.91 -16.38 12.04
CA CYS A 117 17.03 -15.51 12.41
C CYS A 117 16.66 -14.39 13.41
N GLU A 118 15.43 -13.87 13.37
CA GLU A 118 14.94 -12.84 14.29
C GLU A 118 14.96 -13.31 15.75
N THR A 119 14.85 -14.62 15.98
CA THR A 119 14.89 -15.21 17.33
C THR A 119 16.29 -15.09 17.95
N ASP A 120 17.34 -15.10 17.13
CA ASP A 120 18.73 -15.12 17.60
C ASP A 120 19.38 -13.73 17.60
N TYR A 121 19.07 -12.86 16.62
CA TYR A 121 19.66 -11.53 16.49
C TYR A 121 18.65 -10.47 15.99
N GLN A 122 18.44 -9.41 16.78
CA GLN A 122 17.57 -8.28 16.42
C GLN A 122 18.37 -7.16 15.75
N PHE A 123 18.52 -7.24 14.43
CA PHE A 123 19.09 -6.14 13.63
C PHE A 123 17.98 -5.24 13.05
N GLU A 124 18.18 -3.91 13.06
CA GLU A 124 17.23 -2.97 12.45
C GLU A 124 17.01 -3.24 10.95
N CYS A 125 18.03 -3.75 10.24
CA CYS A 125 17.94 -4.16 8.84
C CYS A 125 16.88 -5.24 8.59
N LEU A 126 16.65 -6.14 9.55
CA LEU A 126 15.67 -7.22 9.43
C LEU A 126 14.25 -6.67 9.33
N HIS A 127 13.97 -5.58 10.08
CA HIS A 127 12.68 -4.91 10.04
C HIS A 127 12.38 -4.30 8.66
N TYR A 128 13.36 -3.62 8.05
CA TYR A 128 13.19 -3.07 6.71
C TYR A 128 12.96 -4.15 5.65
N ILE A 129 13.69 -5.27 5.75
CA ILE A 129 13.51 -6.41 4.84
C ILE A 129 12.11 -7.00 5.03
N GLU A 130 11.62 -7.15 6.27
CA GLU A 130 10.26 -7.62 6.53
C GLU A 130 9.20 -6.71 5.88
N GLN A 131 9.35 -5.39 5.97
CA GLN A 131 8.43 -4.45 5.31
C GLN A 131 8.43 -4.61 3.79
N ILE A 132 9.60 -4.83 3.18
CA ILE A 132 9.71 -5.08 1.73
C ILE A 132 9.00 -6.39 1.35
N LEU A 133 9.18 -7.46 2.13
CA LEU A 133 8.52 -8.74 1.89
C LEU A 133 6.99 -8.63 2.03
N LEU A 134 6.53 -7.89 3.03
CA LEU A 134 5.10 -7.59 3.22
C LEU A 134 4.53 -6.83 2.02
N LEU A 135 5.25 -5.84 1.48
CA LEU A 135 4.84 -5.12 0.28
C LEU A 135 4.73 -6.05 -0.94
N ILE A 136 5.67 -6.99 -1.11
CA ILE A 136 5.61 -7.99 -2.19
C ILE A 136 4.35 -8.86 -2.05
N TYR A 137 3.99 -9.30 -0.85
CA TYR A 137 2.77 -10.09 -0.63
C TYR A 137 1.48 -9.30 -0.85
N VAL A 138 1.42 -8.06 -0.37
CA VAL A 138 0.27 -7.17 -0.60
C VAL A 138 0.10 -6.94 -2.10
N PHE A 139 1.20 -6.72 -2.81
CA PHE A 139 1.19 -6.56 -4.25
C PHE A 139 0.68 -7.82 -4.95
N GLU A 140 1.26 -8.98 -4.66
CA GLU A 140 0.85 -10.26 -5.26
C GLU A 140 -0.64 -10.56 -5.02
N LEU A 141 -1.13 -10.39 -3.79
CA LEU A 141 -2.55 -10.56 -3.46
C LEU A 141 -3.43 -9.58 -4.23
N THR A 142 -3.02 -8.31 -4.33
CA THR A 142 -3.76 -7.28 -5.08
C THR A 142 -3.90 -7.67 -6.55
N VAL A 143 -2.81 -8.17 -7.15
CA VAL A 143 -2.83 -8.64 -8.54
C VAL A 143 -3.77 -9.85 -8.70
N ASN A 144 -3.64 -10.85 -7.84
CA ASN A 144 -4.46 -12.06 -7.88
C ASN A 144 -5.95 -11.76 -7.67
N PHE A 145 -6.25 -10.85 -6.74
CA PHE A 145 -7.61 -10.40 -6.44
C PHE A 145 -8.22 -9.63 -7.60
N LYS A 146 -7.46 -8.73 -8.26
CA LYS A 146 -7.94 -8.02 -9.45
C LYS A 146 -8.23 -8.98 -10.59
N ARG A 147 -7.38 -9.99 -10.80
CA ARG A 147 -7.51 -10.93 -11.92
C ARG A 147 -8.71 -11.87 -11.76
N HIS A 148 -8.88 -12.46 -10.58
CA HIS A 148 -9.95 -13.42 -10.33
C HIS A 148 -11.24 -12.75 -9.83
N GLY A 149 -11.17 -11.52 -9.33
CA GLY A 149 -12.32 -10.77 -8.81
C GLY A 149 -13.07 -11.53 -7.71
N LEU A 150 -14.39 -11.39 -7.69
CA LEU A 150 -15.27 -12.09 -6.74
C LEU A 150 -15.30 -13.62 -6.93
N TYR A 151 -14.86 -14.12 -8.09
CA TYR A 151 -14.71 -15.57 -8.30
C TYR A 151 -13.68 -16.14 -7.32
N PHE A 152 -12.65 -15.37 -6.94
CA PHE A 152 -11.62 -15.76 -5.97
C PHE A 152 -12.17 -16.29 -4.63
N LEU A 153 -13.33 -15.79 -4.19
CA LEU A 153 -14.01 -16.18 -2.94
C LEU A 153 -15.28 -17.01 -3.17
N SER A 154 -15.54 -17.44 -4.40
CA SER A 154 -16.71 -18.24 -4.73
C SER A 154 -16.48 -19.72 -4.42
N CYS A 155 -17.45 -20.37 -3.76
CA CYS A 155 -17.42 -21.80 -3.42
C CYS A 155 -17.31 -22.75 -4.62
N ALA A 156 -17.45 -22.24 -5.84
CA ALA A 156 -17.20 -23.01 -7.06
C ALA A 156 -15.72 -23.30 -7.33
N ASN A 157 -14.79 -22.62 -6.63
CA ASN A 157 -13.36 -22.81 -6.84
C ASN A 157 -12.76 -23.89 -5.94
N PRO A 158 -12.08 -24.90 -6.50
CA PRO A 158 -11.39 -25.92 -5.71
C PRO A 158 -10.24 -25.35 -4.87
N ASP A 159 -9.67 -24.21 -5.29
CA ASP A 159 -8.57 -23.52 -4.60
C ASP A 159 -9.01 -22.46 -3.59
N LEU A 160 -10.31 -22.39 -3.28
CA LEU A 160 -10.88 -21.38 -2.37
C LEU A 160 -10.17 -21.37 -1.01
N VAL A 161 -9.91 -22.54 -0.42
CA VAL A 161 -9.24 -22.63 0.89
C VAL A 161 -7.87 -21.96 0.85
N TRP A 162 -7.10 -22.19 -0.21
CA TRP A 162 -5.78 -21.60 -0.38
C TRP A 162 -5.85 -20.08 -0.60
N ASN A 163 -6.85 -19.63 -1.34
CA ASN A 163 -7.07 -18.22 -1.63
C ASN A 163 -7.52 -17.43 -0.39
N VAL A 164 -8.40 -18.01 0.42
CA VAL A 164 -8.83 -17.45 1.71
C VAL A 164 -7.68 -17.43 2.71
N LEU A 165 -6.85 -18.47 2.71
CA LEU A 165 -5.65 -18.52 3.55
C LEU A 165 -4.67 -17.40 3.16
N ASP A 166 -4.36 -17.26 1.86
CA ASP A 166 -3.49 -16.18 1.35
C ASP A 166 -4.04 -14.79 1.73
N PHE A 167 -5.34 -14.57 1.58
CA PHE A 167 -6.00 -13.32 1.98
C PHE A 167 -5.87 -13.06 3.49
N THR A 168 -6.16 -14.06 4.31
CA THR A 168 -6.12 -13.96 5.78
C THR A 168 -4.71 -13.62 6.26
N ILE A 169 -3.70 -14.27 5.70
CA ILE A 169 -2.29 -14.02 6.01
C ILE A 169 -1.91 -12.57 5.73
N VAL A 170 -2.24 -12.06 4.54
CA VAL A 170 -1.84 -10.70 4.17
C VAL A 170 -2.57 -9.68 5.03
N ILE A 171 -3.88 -9.86 5.27
CA ILE A 171 -4.65 -8.97 6.13
C ILE A 171 -4.13 -8.99 7.57
N SER A 172 -3.87 -10.16 8.16
CA SER A 172 -3.32 -10.24 9.52
C SER A 172 -1.96 -9.55 9.62
N SER A 173 -1.14 -9.64 8.57
CA SER A 173 0.20 -9.03 8.50
C SER A 173 0.14 -7.51 8.36
N VAL A 174 -0.79 -6.98 7.56
CA VAL A 174 -1.03 -5.53 7.42
C VAL A 174 -1.57 -4.96 8.73
N VAL A 175 -2.51 -5.66 9.37
CA VAL A 175 -3.05 -5.24 10.66
C VAL A 175 -1.92 -5.14 11.69
N ASP A 176 -1.11 -6.19 11.81
CA ASP A 176 -0.01 -6.25 12.77
C ASP A 176 1.10 -5.23 12.49
N SER A 177 1.46 -4.99 11.23
CA SER A 177 2.57 -4.08 10.91
C SER A 177 2.15 -2.61 10.89
N TRP A 178 0.94 -2.28 10.44
CA TRP A 178 0.54 -0.90 10.17
C TRP A 178 -0.62 -0.43 11.05
N VAL A 179 -1.60 -1.29 11.32
CA VAL A 179 -2.81 -0.89 12.06
C VAL A 179 -2.54 -0.86 13.57
N THR A 180 -1.84 -1.85 14.14
CA THR A 180 -1.54 -1.88 15.57
C THR A 180 -0.70 -0.68 16.05
N PRO A 181 0.40 -0.24 15.38
CA PRO A 181 1.12 0.95 15.84
C PRO A 181 0.29 2.23 15.67
N LEU A 182 -0.57 2.29 14.65
CA LEU A 182 -1.47 3.41 14.43
C LEU A 182 -2.54 3.50 15.53
N ILE A 183 -3.14 2.38 15.91
CA ILE A 183 -4.10 2.30 17.02
C ILE A 183 -3.41 2.69 18.33
N HIS A 184 -2.24 2.14 18.63
CA HIS A 184 -1.50 2.49 19.84
C HIS A 184 -1.12 3.99 19.87
N ALA A 185 -0.70 4.56 18.74
CA ALA A 185 -0.44 5.99 18.63
C ALA A 185 -1.72 6.84 18.81
N ALA A 186 -2.84 6.40 18.25
CA ALA A 186 -4.14 7.08 18.37
C ALA A 186 -4.70 7.00 19.80
N VAL A 187 -4.65 5.83 20.42
CA VAL A 187 -5.04 5.63 21.83
C VAL A 187 -4.14 6.45 22.74
N LYS A 188 -2.82 6.47 22.54
CA LYS A 188 -1.92 7.33 23.32
C LYS A 188 -2.21 8.82 23.16
N ALA A 189 -2.64 9.26 21.98
CA ALA A 189 -3.03 10.64 21.73
C ALA A 189 -4.39 11.03 22.36
N LEU A 190 -5.31 10.06 22.49
CA LEU A 190 -6.64 10.25 23.08
C LEU A 190 -6.63 10.06 24.60
N SER A 191 -5.81 9.14 25.11
CA SER A 191 -5.66 8.77 26.52
C SER A 191 -4.64 9.64 27.24
N ALA A 192 -4.78 10.96 27.12
CA ALA A 192 -4.15 11.90 28.05
C ALA A 192 -4.78 11.86 29.46
N ASP A 193 -5.87 11.10 29.65
CA ASP A 193 -6.60 10.91 30.91
C ASP A 193 -6.58 9.44 31.37
N GLY A 194 -5.47 9.06 32.03
CA GLY A 194 -5.28 8.04 33.07
C GLY A 194 -6.23 6.86 33.34
N LYS A 195 -6.78 6.13 32.34
CA LYS A 195 -7.45 4.84 32.58
C LYS A 195 -6.94 3.71 31.67
N SER A 196 -5.89 3.04 32.11
CA SER A 196 -5.38 1.76 31.57
C SER A 196 -5.81 0.63 32.50
N SER A 197 -6.66 -0.33 32.08
CA SER A 197 -6.82 -1.55 32.90
C SER A 197 -7.49 -2.80 32.33
N ASP A 198 -7.92 -2.91 31.06
CA ASP A 198 -8.42 -4.23 30.60
C ASP A 198 -8.28 -4.49 29.09
N SER A 199 -8.39 -3.45 28.25
CA SER A 199 -8.19 -3.63 26.80
C SER A 199 -6.75 -4.00 26.45
N ASP A 200 -5.76 -3.44 27.14
CA ASP A 200 -4.34 -3.64 26.81
C ASP A 200 -3.90 -5.10 26.91
N ALA A 201 -4.39 -5.84 27.91
CA ALA A 201 -4.08 -7.27 28.05
C ALA A 201 -4.64 -8.11 26.89
N SER A 202 -5.83 -7.76 26.40
CA SER A 202 -6.44 -8.42 25.23
C SER A 202 -5.69 -8.07 23.93
N PHE A 203 -5.23 -6.82 23.80
CA PHE A 203 -4.43 -6.38 22.66
C PHE A 203 -3.05 -7.03 22.63
N ASP A 204 -2.39 -7.19 23.78
CA ASP A 204 -1.11 -7.88 23.89
C ASP A 204 -1.24 -9.37 23.52
N GLN A 205 -2.30 -10.04 23.99
CA GLN A 205 -2.57 -11.42 23.62
C GLN A 205 -2.89 -11.55 22.12
N ALA A 206 -3.65 -10.60 21.55
CA ALA A 206 -3.90 -10.55 20.11
C ALA A 206 -2.60 -10.31 19.32
N MET A 207 -1.67 -9.48 19.83
CA MET A 207 -0.37 -9.24 19.20
C MET A 207 0.47 -10.53 19.14
N VAL A 208 0.46 -11.33 20.21
CA VAL A 208 1.13 -12.65 20.21
C VAL A 208 0.51 -13.58 19.19
N LEU A 209 -0.82 -13.66 19.12
CA LEU A 209 -1.51 -14.50 18.14
C LEU A 209 -1.22 -14.05 16.70
N LEU A 210 -1.25 -12.75 16.42
CA LEU A 210 -0.93 -12.18 15.11
C LEU A 210 0.51 -12.44 14.70
N ARG A 211 1.45 -12.47 15.65
CA ARG A 211 2.83 -12.91 15.38
C ARG A 211 2.89 -14.39 15.02
N MET A 212 2.13 -15.25 15.70
CA MET A 212 2.07 -16.68 15.34
C MET A 212 1.44 -16.92 13.96
N MET A 213 0.48 -16.09 13.54
CA MET A 213 -0.12 -16.14 12.19
C MET A 213 0.92 -15.97 11.08
N ARG A 214 2.05 -15.30 11.35
CA ARG A 214 3.14 -15.13 10.39
C ARG A 214 3.77 -16.47 9.97
N LEU A 215 3.80 -17.47 10.87
CA LEU A 215 4.32 -18.81 10.57
C LEU A 215 3.46 -19.57 9.54
N MET A 216 2.17 -19.25 9.45
CA MET A 216 1.27 -19.88 8.48
C MET A 216 1.63 -19.55 7.03
N ARG A 217 2.46 -18.53 6.78
CA ARG A 217 3.03 -18.24 5.46
C ARG A 217 3.79 -19.44 4.87
N ILE A 218 4.46 -20.24 5.71
CA ILE A 218 5.20 -21.45 5.28
C ILE A 218 4.24 -22.52 4.73
N LEU A 219 2.99 -22.56 5.23
CA LEU A 219 1.96 -23.50 4.76
C LEU A 219 1.52 -23.25 3.32
N ARG A 220 2.00 -22.17 2.68
CA ARG A 220 1.78 -21.88 1.26
C ARG A 220 2.71 -22.67 0.34
N LEU A 221 3.85 -23.16 0.83
CA LEU A 221 4.81 -23.94 0.03
C LEU A 221 4.18 -25.20 -0.62
N PRO A 222 3.34 -26.00 0.06
CA PRO A 222 2.65 -27.15 -0.54
C PRO A 222 1.71 -26.79 -1.70
N LYS A 223 1.21 -25.54 -1.77
CA LYS A 223 0.38 -25.06 -2.89
C LYS A 223 1.17 -25.01 -4.21
N LEU A 224 2.48 -24.74 -4.15
CA LEU A 224 3.36 -24.68 -5.32
C LEU A 224 3.76 -26.05 -5.87
N GLY A 225 3.57 -27.12 -5.10
CA GLY A 225 3.90 -28.49 -5.51
C GLY A 225 2.77 -29.23 -6.23
N LYS A 226 1.64 -28.55 -6.49
CA LYS A 226 0.49 -29.08 -7.24
C LYS A 226 0.45 -28.47 -8.64
#